data_AF-A0A8K0G1S1-F1
#
_entry.id   AF-A0A8K0G1S1-F1
#
_cell.length_a   1.000
_cell.length_b   1.000
_cell.length_c   1.000
_cell.angle_alpha   90.00
_cell.angle_beta   90.00
_cell.angle_gamma   90.00
#
_symmetry.space_group_name_H-M   'P 1'
#
loop_
_entity.id
_entity.type
_entity.pdbx_description
1 polymer ?
#
loop_
_entity_poly.entity_id
_entity_poly.type
_entity_poly.pdbx_seq_one_letter_code
_entity_poly.pdbx_strand_id
1 'polypeptide(L)'
;MTYLQATEIIKKQEATKFAQLLTLIGDEGIRIFNTFTFMGKEKNKLDPLIKKFNEHFNPKRNLAYERHKFLTCRQKEGQTIDQYITELKNLSQLYELKELRESLIKDVLICGLCAESIHQKLLEGTSETLDDVVKISINIENTSDHRQITNGHGTEVDFINHSKQTRRPEHSVQDKKKTYKCKKYA
;
A
#
# COMPACT_ATOMS: atom_id res chain seq x y z
N MET A 1 -17.64 -13.66 22.30
CA MET A 1 -18.59 -14.72 22.70
C MET A 1 -19.53 -14.17 23.77
N THR A 2 -20.76 -13.74 23.44
CA THR A 2 -21.70 -13.23 24.45
C THR A 2 -23.17 -13.54 24.12
N TYR A 3 -23.64 -13.27 22.90
CA TYR A 3 -25.06 -13.47 22.55
C TYR A 3 -25.51 -14.94 22.51
N LEU A 4 -24.73 -15.82 21.89
CA LEU A 4 -25.08 -17.25 21.71
C LEU A 4 -25.11 -18.04 23.03
N GLN A 5 -24.24 -17.67 23.99
CA GLN A 5 -24.24 -18.24 25.33
C GLN A 5 -25.42 -17.71 26.16
N ALA A 6 -25.68 -16.40 26.12
CA ALA A 6 -26.77 -15.77 26.88
C ALA A 6 -28.17 -16.26 26.46
N THR A 7 -28.35 -16.61 25.19
CA THR A 7 -29.64 -17.07 24.62
C THR A 7 -29.80 -18.59 24.62
N GLU A 8 -28.81 -19.32 25.13
CA GLU A 8 -28.73 -20.79 25.10
C GLU A 8 -28.92 -21.42 23.72
N ILE A 9 -28.78 -20.64 22.64
CA ILE A 9 -28.98 -21.10 21.25
C ILE A 9 -28.01 -22.24 20.93
N ILE A 10 -26.86 -22.31 21.60
CA ILE A 10 -25.87 -23.38 21.46
C ILE A 10 -26.50 -24.76 21.72
N LYS A 11 -27.46 -24.89 22.65
CA LYS A 11 -28.10 -26.16 23.05
C LYS A 11 -29.22 -26.61 22.10
N LYS A 12 -29.70 -25.74 21.20
CA LYS A 12 -30.86 -26.03 20.34
C LYS A 12 -30.49 -26.91 19.14
N GLN A 13 -31.48 -27.56 18.54
CA GLN A 13 -31.31 -28.30 17.28
C GLN A 13 -30.90 -27.37 16.14
N GLU A 14 -30.10 -27.87 15.21
CA GLU A 14 -29.53 -27.09 14.10
C GLU A 14 -30.59 -26.38 13.25
N ALA A 15 -31.71 -27.07 12.97
CA ALA A 15 -32.85 -26.49 12.25
C ALA A 15 -33.47 -25.29 12.97
N THR A 16 -33.49 -25.30 14.31
CA THR A 16 -33.98 -24.15 15.10
C THR A 16 -33.02 -22.97 15.00
N LYS A 17 -31.70 -23.22 15.02
CA LYS A 17 -30.70 -22.16 14.85
C LYS A 17 -30.77 -21.55 13.45
N PHE A 18 -30.99 -22.39 12.43
CA PHE A 18 -31.20 -21.97 11.04
C PHE A 18 -32.41 -21.03 10.91
N ALA A 19 -33.57 -21.43 11.45
CA ALA A 19 -34.78 -20.61 11.40
C ALA A 19 -34.62 -19.30 12.19
N GLN A 20 -33.97 -19.34 13.36
CA GLN A 20 -33.69 -18.15 14.15
C GLN A 20 -32.77 -17.17 13.41
N LEU A 21 -31.73 -17.65 12.74
CA LEU A 21 -30.85 -16.80 11.93
C LEU A 21 -31.62 -16.09 10.81
N LEU A 22 -32.47 -16.82 10.07
CA LEU A 22 -33.31 -16.23 9.02
C LEU A 22 -34.34 -15.23 9.57
N THR A 23 -34.82 -15.44 10.79
CA THR A 23 -35.74 -14.48 11.43
C THR A 23 -35.01 -13.20 11.86
N LEU A 24 -33.78 -13.34 12.35
CA LEU A 24 -32.98 -12.21 12.85
C LEU A 24 -32.35 -11.36 11.73
N ILE A 25 -32.08 -11.95 10.56
CA ILE A 25 -31.43 -11.24 9.44
C ILE A 25 -32.37 -10.24 8.73
N GLY A 26 -33.69 -10.39 8.95
CA GLY A 26 -34.72 -9.52 8.38
C GLY A 26 -35.00 -9.75 6.89
N ASP A 27 -35.93 -8.98 6.35
CA ASP A 27 -36.51 -9.19 5.01
C ASP A 27 -35.47 -9.10 3.89
N GLU A 28 -34.50 -8.20 4.01
CA GLU A 28 -33.39 -8.06 3.06
C GLU A 28 -32.50 -9.32 3.02
N GLY A 29 -32.18 -9.87 4.19
CA GLY A 29 -31.41 -11.12 4.26
C GLY A 29 -32.20 -12.33 3.76
N ILE A 30 -33.53 -12.35 3.94
CA ILE A 30 -34.41 -13.38 3.36
C ILE A 30 -34.44 -13.26 1.83
N ARG A 31 -34.50 -12.04 1.27
CA ARG A 31 -34.45 -11.83 -0.18
C ARG A 31 -33.15 -12.38 -0.78
N ILE A 32 -32.02 -12.15 -0.12
CA ILE A 32 -30.72 -12.70 -0.50
C ILE A 32 -30.70 -14.23 -0.37
N PHE A 33 -31.20 -14.77 0.75
CA PHE A 33 -31.30 -16.21 0.97
C PHE A 33 -32.06 -16.92 -0.16
N ASN A 34 -33.15 -16.32 -0.65
CA ASN A 34 -33.94 -16.87 -1.76
C ASN A 34 -33.17 -16.96 -3.09
N THR A 35 -32.01 -16.29 -3.22
CA THR A 35 -31.12 -16.42 -4.37
C THR A 35 -30.13 -17.59 -4.24
N PHE A 36 -30.02 -18.22 -3.07
CA PHE A 36 -29.04 -19.26 -2.82
C PHE A 36 -29.51 -20.64 -3.30
N THR A 37 -28.62 -21.35 -3.97
CA THR A 37 -28.80 -22.76 -4.34
C THR A 37 -28.05 -23.65 -3.36
N PHE A 38 -28.75 -24.63 -2.79
CA PHE A 38 -28.19 -25.64 -1.87
C PHE A 38 -28.22 -27.01 -2.55
N MET A 39 -27.21 -27.86 -2.31
CA MET A 39 -27.19 -29.22 -2.87
C MET A 39 -27.63 -30.26 -1.83
N GLY A 40 -28.63 -31.09 -2.19
CA GLY A 40 -29.04 -32.24 -1.38
C GLY A 40 -29.47 -31.92 0.06
N LYS A 41 -28.85 -32.60 1.05
CA LYS A 41 -29.16 -32.51 2.49
C LYS A 41 -28.54 -31.28 3.20
N GLU A 42 -28.02 -30.31 2.47
CA GLU A 42 -27.48 -29.05 3.03
C GLU A 42 -28.57 -28.06 3.44
N LYS A 43 -29.79 -28.26 2.92
CA LYS A 43 -30.96 -27.44 3.27
C LYS A 43 -31.26 -27.60 4.77
N ASN A 44 -31.42 -26.47 5.47
CA ASN A 44 -31.67 -26.38 6.92
C ASN A 44 -30.46 -26.63 7.84
N LYS A 45 -29.24 -26.66 7.29
CA LYS A 45 -28.00 -26.67 8.09
C LYS A 45 -27.45 -25.28 8.25
N LEU A 46 -26.89 -24.99 9.42
CA LEU A 46 -26.43 -23.65 9.77
C LEU A 46 -25.11 -23.32 9.05
N ASP A 47 -24.18 -24.27 8.98
CA ASP A 47 -22.86 -24.03 8.38
C ASP A 47 -22.92 -23.70 6.88
N PRO A 48 -23.68 -24.44 6.04
CA PRO A 48 -23.84 -24.09 4.63
C PRO A 48 -24.51 -22.72 4.43
N LEU A 49 -25.47 -22.37 5.29
CA LEU A 49 -26.15 -21.08 5.25
C LEU A 49 -25.18 -19.93 5.53
N ILE A 50 -24.42 -20.02 6.63
CA ILE A 50 -23.40 -19.02 6.98
C ILE A 50 -22.37 -18.91 5.87
N LYS A 51 -21.93 -20.03 5.30
CA LYS A 51 -20.98 -20.04 4.17
C LYS A 51 -21.54 -19.30 2.96
N LYS A 52 -22.80 -19.53 2.57
CA LYS A 52 -23.44 -18.83 1.45
C LYS A 52 -23.61 -17.33 1.69
N PHE A 53 -24.01 -16.94 2.89
CA PHE A 53 -24.06 -15.53 3.24
C PHE A 53 -22.67 -14.88 3.22
N ASN A 54 -21.65 -15.56 3.73
CA ASN A 54 -20.28 -15.08 3.63
C ASN A 54 -19.82 -14.96 2.17
N GLU A 55 -20.14 -15.92 1.30
CA GLU A 55 -19.84 -15.85 -0.15
C GLU A 55 -20.57 -14.68 -0.85
N HIS A 56 -21.77 -14.34 -0.40
CA HIS A 56 -22.57 -13.25 -0.96
C HIS A 56 -22.09 -11.87 -0.49
N PHE A 57 -21.88 -11.70 0.82
CA PHE A 57 -21.48 -10.42 1.41
C PHE A 57 -19.99 -10.13 1.35
N ASN A 58 -19.16 -11.18 1.24
CA ASN A 58 -17.78 -11.04 0.80
C ASN A 58 -17.73 -11.43 -0.67
N PRO A 59 -18.03 -10.50 -1.61
CA PRO A 59 -17.73 -10.77 -3.01
C PRO A 59 -16.28 -11.23 -3.05
N LYS A 60 -16.03 -12.44 -3.58
CA LYS A 60 -14.70 -13.09 -3.65
C LYS A 60 -13.65 -12.01 -3.74
N ARG A 61 -12.88 -11.83 -2.66
CA ARG A 61 -11.85 -10.80 -2.50
C ARG A 61 -11.27 -10.47 -3.87
N ASN A 62 -11.56 -9.29 -4.41
CA ASN A 62 -11.31 -9.00 -5.82
C ASN A 62 -9.79 -8.91 -6.02
N LEU A 63 -9.18 -10.07 -6.27
CA LEU A 63 -7.74 -10.24 -6.40
C LEU A 63 -7.21 -9.33 -7.50
N ALA A 64 -7.99 -9.11 -8.57
CA ALA A 64 -7.61 -8.21 -9.65
C ALA A 64 -7.53 -6.77 -9.16
N TYR A 65 -8.52 -6.31 -8.39
CA TYR A 65 -8.51 -4.96 -7.81
C TYR A 65 -7.35 -4.75 -6.83
N GLU A 66 -7.07 -5.70 -5.96
CA GLU A 66 -5.99 -5.56 -4.97
C GLU A 66 -4.61 -5.65 -5.60
N ARG A 67 -4.43 -6.55 -6.57
CA ARG A 67 -3.20 -6.60 -7.39
C ARG A 67 -3.02 -5.31 -8.16
N HIS A 68 -4.08 -4.80 -8.78
CA HIS A 68 -4.03 -3.50 -9.45
C HIS A 68 -3.61 -2.40 -8.47
N LYS A 69 -4.25 -2.30 -7.30
CA LYS A 69 -3.91 -1.31 -6.27
C LYS A 69 -2.45 -1.41 -5.81
N PHE A 70 -1.92 -2.63 -5.67
CA PHE A 70 -0.51 -2.84 -5.33
C PHE A 70 0.44 -2.44 -6.47
N LEU A 71 0.23 -2.97 -7.68
CA LEU A 71 1.12 -2.76 -8.84
C LEU A 71 1.12 -1.29 -9.32
N THR A 72 0.02 -0.57 -9.09
CA THR A 72 -0.11 0.86 -9.42
C THR A 72 0.20 1.79 -8.25
N CYS A 73 0.62 1.24 -7.09
CA CYS A 73 1.03 2.06 -5.96
C CYS A 73 2.30 2.86 -6.33
N ARG A 74 2.29 4.15 -6.00
CA ARG A 74 3.38 5.09 -6.26
C ARG A 74 3.58 5.95 -5.02
N GLN A 75 4.81 6.38 -4.77
CA GLN A 75 5.12 7.35 -3.74
C GLN A 75 4.34 8.64 -4.03
N LYS A 76 3.71 9.20 -2.99
CA LYS A 76 2.96 10.47 -3.08
C LYS A 76 3.92 11.65 -2.91
N GLU A 77 3.55 12.81 -3.45
CA GLU A 77 4.33 14.03 -3.23
C GLU A 77 4.42 14.34 -1.72
N GLY A 78 5.64 14.52 -1.22
CA GLY A 78 5.91 14.76 0.20
C GLY A 78 5.81 13.53 1.12
N GLN A 79 5.51 12.34 0.59
CA GLN A 79 5.57 11.09 1.35
C GLN A 79 7.03 10.62 1.48
N THR A 80 7.48 10.31 2.70
CA THR A 80 8.83 9.76 2.90
C THR A 80 8.94 8.36 2.34
N ILE A 81 10.16 7.92 2.04
CA ILE A 81 10.40 6.57 1.50
C ILE A 81 9.94 5.49 2.50
N ASP A 82 10.17 5.69 3.80
CA ASP A 82 9.74 4.75 4.85
C ASP A 82 8.21 4.59 4.91
N GLN A 83 7.48 5.71 4.82
CA GLN A 83 6.01 5.69 4.74
C GLN A 83 5.52 4.94 3.50
N TYR A 84 6.20 5.13 2.36
CA TYR A 84 5.86 4.45 1.12
C TYR A 84 6.11 2.93 1.21
N ILE A 85 7.25 2.51 1.76
CA ILE A 85 7.57 1.09 1.98
C ILE A 85 6.53 0.44 2.90
N THR A 86 6.12 1.14 3.96
CA THR A 86 5.09 0.64 4.89
C THR A 86 3.75 0.44 4.17
N GLU A 87 3.35 1.38 3.32
CA GLU A 87 2.13 1.25 2.49
C GLU A 87 2.22 0.03 1.56
N LEU A 88 3.36 -0.19 0.88
CA LEU A 88 3.58 -1.37 0.03
C LEU A 88 3.56 -2.69 0.81
N LYS A 89 4.17 -2.73 2.01
CA LYS A 89 4.16 -3.91 2.88
C LYS A 89 2.75 -4.24 3.34
N ASN A 90 1.94 -3.24 3.66
CA ASN A 90 0.54 -3.43 4.04
C ASN A 90 -0.31 -3.92 2.86
N LEU A 91 -0.16 -3.30 1.69
CA LEU A 91 -0.88 -3.73 0.47
C LEU A 91 -0.50 -5.15 0.07
N SER A 92 0.76 -5.55 0.26
CA SER A 92 1.22 -6.92 0.01
C SER A 92 0.72 -7.96 0.98
N GLN A 93 0.30 -7.59 2.21
CA GLN A 93 -0.33 -8.55 3.13
C GLN A 93 -1.69 -9.01 2.63
N LEU A 94 -2.38 -8.14 1.90
CA LEU A 94 -3.70 -8.47 1.41
C LEU A 94 -3.59 -9.61 0.39
N TYR A 95 -2.71 -9.53 -0.60
CA TYR A 95 -2.68 -10.53 -1.67
C TYR A 95 -1.79 -11.75 -1.43
N GLU A 96 -2.32 -12.95 -1.74
CA GLU A 96 -1.65 -14.25 -1.61
C GLU A 96 -0.46 -14.38 -2.57
N LEU A 97 0.63 -13.71 -2.22
CA LEU A 97 1.86 -13.63 -2.99
C LEU A 97 2.78 -14.83 -2.85
N LYS A 98 2.66 -15.54 -1.73
CA LYS A 98 3.57 -16.62 -1.34
C LYS A 98 5.03 -16.15 -1.53
N GLU A 99 5.84 -16.95 -2.22
CA GLU A 99 7.26 -16.73 -2.46
C GLU A 99 7.60 -15.49 -3.32
N LEU A 100 6.65 -14.98 -4.12
CA LEU A 100 6.87 -13.81 -4.99
C LEU A 100 6.76 -12.47 -4.25
N ARG A 101 6.45 -12.51 -2.95
CA ARG A 101 6.16 -11.30 -2.17
C ARG A 101 7.30 -10.30 -2.21
N GLU A 102 8.50 -10.73 -1.85
CA GLU A 102 9.64 -9.82 -1.71
C GLU A 102 10.11 -9.28 -3.06
N SER A 103 10.14 -10.12 -4.10
CA SER A 103 10.51 -9.69 -5.44
C SER A 103 9.53 -8.66 -6.00
N LEU A 104 8.22 -8.86 -5.81
CA LEU A 104 7.21 -7.91 -6.28
C LEU A 104 7.20 -6.61 -5.48
N ILE A 105 7.43 -6.66 -4.16
CA ILE A 105 7.62 -5.43 -3.37
C ILE A 105 8.83 -4.66 -3.88
N LYS A 106 9.94 -5.35 -4.19
CA LYS A 106 11.14 -4.73 -4.75
C LYS A 106 10.83 -4.04 -6.09
N ASP A 107 10.19 -4.75 -7.02
CA ASP A 107 9.91 -4.22 -8.36
C ASP A 107 8.96 -3.03 -8.32
N VAL A 108 7.90 -3.08 -7.48
CA VAL A 108 6.96 -1.97 -7.32
C VAL A 108 7.59 -0.79 -6.56
N LEU A 109 8.46 -1.06 -5.60
CA LEU A 109 9.22 0.00 -4.92
C LEU A 109 10.08 0.75 -5.93
N ILE A 110 10.91 0.05 -6.72
CA ILE A 110 11.77 0.65 -7.75
C ILE A 110 10.93 1.44 -8.77
N CYS A 111 9.85 0.87 -9.27
CA CYS A 111 9.00 1.53 -10.28
C CYS A 111 8.23 2.74 -9.71
N GLY A 112 8.01 2.79 -8.40
CA GLY A 112 7.10 3.74 -7.78
C GLY A 112 7.73 4.85 -6.95
N LEU A 113 9.05 4.87 -6.81
CA LEU A 113 9.77 6.00 -6.23
C LEU A 113 9.66 7.25 -7.12
N CYS A 114 9.68 8.44 -6.52
CA CYS A 114 9.57 9.69 -7.28
C CYS A 114 10.92 10.34 -7.61
N ALA A 115 11.98 10.01 -6.87
CA ALA A 115 13.28 10.63 -7.03
C ALA A 115 14.12 9.92 -8.11
N GLU A 116 14.34 10.60 -9.23
CA GLU A 116 15.15 10.11 -10.36
C GLU A 116 16.57 9.71 -9.94
N SER A 117 17.16 10.42 -8.97
CA SER A 117 18.49 10.09 -8.43
C SER A 117 18.53 8.71 -7.78
N ILE A 118 17.42 8.28 -7.18
CA ILE A 118 17.29 6.95 -6.58
C ILE A 118 17.14 5.92 -7.69
N HIS A 119 16.32 6.18 -8.70
CA HIS A 119 16.15 5.29 -9.85
C HIS A 119 17.47 5.03 -10.57
N GLN A 120 18.22 6.09 -10.88
CA GLN A 120 19.52 5.97 -11.53
C GLN A 120 20.46 5.07 -10.73
N LYS A 121 20.53 5.27 -9.41
CA LYS A 121 21.41 4.46 -8.54
C LYS A 121 21.00 3.00 -8.46
N LEU A 122 19.69 2.73 -8.41
CA LEU A 122 19.16 1.37 -8.33
C LEU A 122 19.35 0.62 -9.66
N LEU A 123 19.23 1.32 -10.80
CA LEU A 123 19.41 0.73 -12.13
C LEU A 123 20.88 0.51 -12.51
N GLU A 124 21.84 1.10 -11.79
CA GLU A 124 23.28 0.80 -11.92
C GLU A 124 23.63 -0.65 -11.49
N GLY A 125 22.67 -1.43 -10.97
CA GLY A 125 22.80 -2.88 -10.87
C GLY A 125 23.46 -3.41 -9.61
N THR A 126 23.48 -2.63 -8.52
CA THR A 126 24.12 -3.02 -7.24
C THR A 126 23.16 -3.60 -6.20
N SER A 127 21.84 -3.52 -6.42
CA SER A 127 20.83 -3.97 -5.46
C SER A 127 20.22 -5.31 -5.85
N GLU A 128 20.60 -6.39 -5.16
CA GLU A 128 20.08 -7.73 -5.42
C GLU A 128 18.78 -8.00 -4.64
N THR A 129 18.70 -7.51 -3.39
CA THR A 129 17.59 -7.80 -2.47
C THR A 129 16.69 -6.58 -2.22
N LEU A 130 15.50 -6.81 -1.65
CA LEU A 130 14.60 -5.74 -1.21
C LEU A 130 15.28 -4.85 -0.14
N ASP A 131 16.04 -5.45 0.76
CA ASP A 131 16.74 -4.72 1.83
C ASP A 131 17.80 -3.76 1.28
N ASP A 132 18.54 -4.18 0.24
CA ASP A 132 19.51 -3.32 -0.44
C ASP A 132 18.83 -2.11 -1.07
N VAL A 133 17.71 -2.32 -1.76
CA VAL A 133 16.92 -1.24 -2.38
C VAL A 133 16.43 -0.26 -1.31
N VAL A 134 15.93 -0.76 -0.18
CA VAL A 134 15.47 0.06 0.94
C VAL A 134 16.62 0.90 1.50
N LYS A 135 17.77 0.29 1.78
CA LYS A 135 18.96 0.99 2.31
C LYS A 135 19.46 2.08 1.37
N ILE A 136 19.61 1.76 0.09
CA ILE A 136 20.06 2.73 -0.93
C ILE A 136 19.08 3.91 -0.99
N SER A 137 17.78 3.63 -1.03
CA SER A 137 16.73 4.64 -1.14
C SER A 137 16.75 5.61 0.06
N ILE A 138 16.78 5.06 1.28
CA ILE A 138 16.83 5.86 2.52
C ILE A 138 18.12 6.68 2.62
N ASN A 139 19.27 6.11 2.26
CA ASN A 139 20.54 6.83 2.30
C ASN A 139 20.56 8.03 1.34
N ILE A 140 19.97 7.89 0.15
CA ILE A 140 19.85 8.99 -0.81
C ILE A 140 18.88 10.06 -0.31
N GLU A 141 17.75 9.67 0.30
CA GLU A 141 16.81 10.61 0.94
C GLU A 141 17.52 11.44 2.03
N ASN A 142 18.19 10.78 2.97
CA ASN A 142 18.92 11.44 4.06
C ASN A 142 20.04 12.36 3.56
N THR A 143 20.81 11.95 2.54
CA THR A 143 21.87 12.80 1.98
C THR A 143 21.30 14.00 1.23
N SER A 144 20.13 13.86 0.59
CA SER A 144 19.44 14.96 -0.06
C SER A 144 18.86 15.96 0.93
N ASP A 145 18.35 15.50 2.08
CA ASP A 145 17.87 16.35 3.16
C ASP A 145 19.02 17.08 3.85
N HIS A 146 20.11 16.35 4.17
CA HIS A 146 21.29 16.96 4.78
C HIS A 146 21.90 18.05 3.88
N ARG A 147 21.97 17.82 2.56
CA ARG A 147 22.43 18.83 1.59
C ARG A 147 21.55 20.09 1.56
N GLN A 148 20.24 19.96 1.73
CA GLN A 148 19.34 21.11 1.78
C GLN A 148 19.55 21.92 3.06
N ILE A 149 19.80 21.25 4.20
CA ILE A 149 20.06 21.89 5.49
C ILE A 149 21.42 22.62 5.49
N THR A 150 22.47 22.01 4.95
CA THR A 150 23.82 22.59 4.90
C THR A 150 23.91 23.76 3.92
N ASN A 151 23.26 23.67 2.76
CA ASN A 151 23.20 24.80 1.81
C ASN A 151 22.33 25.97 2.31
N GLY A 152 21.41 25.74 3.25
CA GLY A 152 20.62 26.78 3.91
C GLY A 152 21.37 27.54 5.00
N HIS A 153 22.47 26.95 5.51
CA HIS A 153 23.41 27.61 6.41
C HIS A 153 24.67 27.98 5.63
N GLY A 154 24.56 28.99 4.76
CA GLY A 154 25.74 29.61 4.18
C GLY A 154 26.61 30.21 5.28
N THR A 155 27.61 29.46 5.74
CA THR A 155 28.74 30.01 6.48
C THR A 155 29.42 31.03 5.57
N GLU A 156 29.23 32.30 5.88
CA GLU A 156 29.97 33.42 5.32
C GLU A 156 31.43 33.29 5.80
N VAL A 157 32.25 32.60 5.01
CA VAL A 157 33.71 32.60 5.18
C VAL A 157 34.27 33.74 4.33
N ASP A 158 34.73 34.76 5.02
CA ASP A 158 35.32 35.97 4.47
C ASP A 158 36.68 35.63 3.84
N PHE A 159 36.73 35.50 2.51
CA PHE A 159 37.97 35.31 1.77
C PHE A 159 38.56 36.68 1.41
N ILE A 160 39.69 37.01 2.04
CA ILE A 160 40.48 38.22 1.75
C ILE A 160 40.89 38.21 0.28
N ASN A 161 40.41 39.23 -0.44
CA ASN A 161 40.57 39.49 -1.86
C ASN A 161 42.04 39.74 -2.25
N HIS A 162 42.55 39.02 -3.24
CA HIS A 162 43.57 39.55 -4.15
C HIS A 162 43.04 39.52 -5.59
N SER A 163 42.61 40.70 -6.02
CA SER A 163 42.47 41.21 -7.39
C SER A 163 42.68 40.24 -8.57
N LYS A 164 41.63 40.06 -9.39
CA LYS A 164 41.63 40.47 -10.81
C LYS A 164 40.22 40.37 -11.40
N GLN A 165 39.85 41.47 -12.04
CA GLN A 165 38.53 41.79 -12.55
C GLN A 165 38.40 41.27 -13.99
N THR A 166 37.48 40.36 -14.26
CA THR A 166 36.96 40.09 -15.62
C THR A 166 35.43 39.97 -15.57
N ARG A 167 34.77 40.70 -16.47
CA ARG A 167 33.32 40.95 -16.48
C ARG A 167 32.56 39.75 -17.07
N ARG A 168 31.36 39.52 -16.50
CA ARG A 168 30.33 38.48 -16.80
C ARG A 168 29.84 38.45 -18.25
N PRO A 169 29.11 37.38 -18.63
CA PRO A 169 27.69 37.59 -18.93
C PRO A 169 26.77 36.90 -17.91
N GLU A 170 25.74 37.62 -17.50
CA GLU A 170 24.71 37.19 -16.57
C GLU A 170 23.78 36.17 -17.22
N HIS A 171 23.68 34.97 -16.64
CA HIS A 171 22.52 34.11 -16.81
C HIS A 171 21.76 34.06 -15.49
N SER A 172 20.59 34.70 -15.47
CA SER A 172 19.63 34.65 -14.38
C SER A 172 19.12 33.22 -14.20
N VAL A 173 19.66 32.50 -13.22
CA VAL A 173 19.09 31.23 -12.76
C VAL A 173 18.01 31.56 -11.73
N GLN A 174 16.75 31.50 -12.17
CA GLN A 174 15.60 31.53 -11.27
C GLN A 174 15.63 30.28 -10.37
N ASP A 175 15.81 30.49 -9.06
CA ASP A 175 15.68 29.46 -8.04
C ASP A 175 14.24 28.92 -7.98
N LYS A 176 13.97 27.89 -8.77
CA LYS A 176 12.76 27.08 -8.63
C LYS A 176 13.01 26.07 -7.52
N LYS A 177 12.36 26.26 -6.37
CA LYS A 177 12.17 25.21 -5.35
C LYS A 177 11.76 23.92 -6.08
N LYS A 178 12.61 22.89 -6.06
CA LYS A 178 12.31 21.59 -6.66
C LYS A 178 11.31 20.87 -5.77
N THR A 179 10.03 21.13 -5.99
CA THR A 179 8.96 20.24 -5.54
C THR A 179 9.04 18.96 -6.39
N TYR A 180 9.21 17.83 -5.72
CA TYR A 180 9.26 16.51 -6.36
C TYR A 180 7.86 16.16 -6.89
N LYS A 181 7.55 16.62 -8.10
CA LYS A 181 6.34 16.21 -8.81
C LYS A 181 6.50 14.76 -9.26
N CYS A 182 5.78 13.86 -8.60
CA CYS A 182 5.65 12.48 -9.05
C CYS A 182 4.98 12.47 -10.44
N LYS A 183 5.76 12.15 -11.48
CA LYS A 183 5.22 11.99 -12.83
C LYS A 183 4.37 10.71 -12.84
N LYS A 184 3.09 10.84 -13.17
CA LYS A 184 2.26 9.70 -13.54
C LYS A 184 2.84 9.15 -14.85
N TYR A 185 3.60 8.07 -14.80
CA TYR A 185 3.83 7.26 -15.98
C TYR A 185 2.51 6.55 -16.27
N ALA A 186 1.75 7.14 -17.20
CA ALA A 186 0.52 6.59 -17.76
C ALA A 186 0.86 5.55 -18.83
#